data_AF-A0A1I3NYV7-F1
#
_entry.id   AF-A0A1I3NYV7-F1
#
_cell.length_a   1.000
_cell.length_b   1.000
_cell.length_c   1.000
_cell.angle_alpha   90.00
_cell.angle_beta   90.00
_cell.angle_gamma   90.00
#
_symmetry.space_group_name_H-M   'P 1'
#
loop_
_entity.id
_entity.type
_entity.pdbx_description
1 polymer ?
#
loop_
_entity_poly.entity_id
_entity_poly.type
_entity_poly.pdbx_seq_one_letter_code
_entity_poly.pdbx_strand_id
1 'polypeptide(L)'
;MKFAIALFSPPSAPSSRRALRFAEAALHGGHEIVRLFFYADGVHSASANIVSPQDETDVARQWREFVTSNGLDAVVCIAAALRRGVLDEQEARRYERQAANLPAPWVLSGLGQLHEAAQLADRLICFGGD
;
A
#
# COMPACT_ATOMS: atom_id res chain seq x y z
N MET A 1 -1.45 -1.67 20.94
CA MET A 1 -2.49 -2.36 20.15
C MET A 1 -1.89 -2.78 18.83
N LYS A 2 -2.51 -3.76 18.17
CA LYS A 2 -2.20 -4.23 16.83
C LYS A 2 -3.16 -3.62 15.82
N PHE A 3 -2.63 -3.01 14.76
CA PHE A 3 -3.40 -2.40 13.68
C PHE A 3 -3.24 -3.15 12.37
N ALA A 4 -4.35 -3.37 11.68
CA ALA A 4 -4.37 -3.56 10.24
C ALA A 4 -4.82 -2.24 9.62
N ILE A 5 -4.13 -1.76 8.59
CA ILE A 5 -4.47 -0.50 7.93
C ILE A 5 -4.73 -0.79 6.45
N ALA A 6 -5.91 -0.44 5.97
CA ALA A 6 -6.30 -0.61 4.59
C ALA A 6 -6.42 0.76 3.88
N LEU A 7 -5.70 0.93 2.78
CA LEU A 7 -5.76 2.13 1.95
C LEU A 7 -6.48 1.83 0.63
N PHE A 8 -7.54 2.59 0.36
CA PHE A 8 -8.39 2.44 -0.82
C PHE A 8 -8.21 3.55 -1.85
N SER A 9 -7.67 4.71 -1.44
CA SER A 9 -7.55 5.90 -2.27
C SER A 9 -6.18 6.05 -2.94
N PRO A 10 -6.09 6.73 -4.10
CA PRO A 10 -4.83 6.94 -4.79
C PRO A 10 -3.86 7.80 -3.98
N PRO A 11 -2.55 7.78 -4.30
CA PRO A 11 -1.52 8.50 -3.55
C PRO A 11 -1.71 10.03 -3.52
N SER A 12 -2.32 10.61 -4.56
CA SER A 12 -2.65 12.04 -4.61
C SER A 12 -3.81 12.44 -3.68
N ALA A 13 -4.60 11.49 -3.18
CA ALA A 13 -5.76 11.80 -2.36
C ALA A 13 -5.35 12.18 -0.92
N PRO A 14 -6.05 13.15 -0.28
CA PRO A 14 -5.82 13.50 1.12
C PRO A 14 -5.98 12.34 2.10
N SER A 15 -6.81 11.34 1.78
CA SER A 15 -6.96 10.10 2.56
C SER A 15 -5.67 9.26 2.58
N SER A 16 -4.92 9.18 1.48
CA SER A 16 -3.64 8.47 1.45
C SER A 16 -2.60 9.13 2.36
N ARG A 17 -2.51 10.46 2.32
CA ARG A 17 -1.63 11.21 3.23
C ARG A 17 -2.05 11.04 4.69
N ARG A 18 -3.35 11.07 4.99
CA ARG A 18 -3.86 10.84 6.36
C ARG A 18 -3.58 9.42 6.86
N ALA A 19 -3.73 8.42 5.99
CA ALA A 19 -3.39 7.03 6.30
C ALA A 19 -1.91 6.88 6.67
N LEU A 20 -1.01 7.52 5.92
CA LEU A 20 0.42 7.51 6.22
C LEU A 20 0.70 8.15 7.58
N ARG A 21 0.15 9.34 7.84
CA ARG A 21 0.35 10.05 9.13
C ARG A 21 -0.20 9.26 10.31
N PHE A 22 -1.33 8.56 10.12
CA PHE A 22 -1.86 7.65 11.13
C PHE A 22 -0.91 6.47 11.39
N ALA A 23 -0.38 5.84 10.33
CA ALA A 23 0.55 4.72 10.46
C ALA A 23 1.84 5.12 11.18
N GLU A 24 2.42 6.27 10.82
CA GLU A 24 3.59 6.85 11.51
C GLU A 24 3.30 7.10 13.00
N ALA A 25 2.16 7.73 13.31
CA ALA A 25 1.76 8.02 14.68
C ALA A 25 1.48 6.74 15.49
N ALA A 26 0.91 5.71 14.86
CA ALA A 26 0.67 4.42 15.50
C ALA A 26 1.98 3.76 15.93
N LEU A 27 2.98 3.70 15.04
CA LEU A 27 4.30 3.17 15.40
C LEU A 27 4.98 4.02 16.48
N HIS A 28 4.95 5.36 16.35
CA HIS A 28 5.52 6.26 17.35
C HIS A 28 4.86 6.09 18.73
N GLY A 29 3.56 5.80 18.77
CA GLY A 29 2.81 5.49 19.98
C GLY A 29 3.09 4.11 20.59
N GLY A 30 4.05 3.36 20.06
CA GLY A 30 4.38 2.00 20.52
C GLY A 30 3.34 0.96 20.15
N HIS A 31 2.55 1.20 19.09
CA HIS A 31 1.62 0.22 18.55
C HIS A 31 2.29 -0.61 17.44
N GLU A 32 1.73 -1.78 17.18
CA GLU A 32 2.19 -2.69 16.12
C GLU A 32 1.30 -2.51 14.89
N ILE A 33 1.89 -2.46 13.70
CA ILE A 33 1.16 -2.57 12.44
C ILE A 33 1.38 -3.98 11.93
N VAL A 34 0.35 -4.81 11.98
CA VAL A 34 0.39 -6.21 11.52
C VAL A 34 0.49 -6.27 10.01
N ARG A 35 -0.25 -5.39 9.32
CA ARG A 35 -0.24 -5.31 7.85
C ARG A 35 -0.74 -3.97 7.37
N LEU A 36 -0.08 -3.46 6.34
CA LEU A 36 -0.60 -2.44 5.45
C LEU A 36 -1.17 -3.13 4.21
N PHE A 37 -2.43 -2.83 3.87
CA PHE A 37 -3.10 -3.44 2.71
C PHE A 37 -3.57 -2.37 1.74
N PHE A 38 -3.03 -2.38 0.52
CA PHE A 38 -3.35 -1.43 -0.53
C PHE A 38 -4.36 -2.07 -1.49
N TYR A 39 -5.56 -1.48 -1.57
CA TYR A 39 -6.68 -1.98 -2.36
C TYR A 39 -7.30 -0.87 -3.21
N ALA A 40 -8.19 -1.24 -4.14
CA ALA A 40 -8.83 -0.29 -5.07
C ALA A 40 -7.79 0.63 -5.73
N ASP A 41 -7.96 1.96 -5.64
CA ASP A 41 -7.00 2.93 -6.20
C ASP A 41 -5.75 3.10 -5.32
N GLY A 42 -5.77 2.61 -4.08
CA GLY A 42 -4.62 2.58 -3.18
C GLY A 42 -3.44 1.80 -3.74
N VAL A 43 -3.68 0.83 -4.64
CA VAL A 43 -2.59 0.08 -5.29
C VAL A 43 -1.63 0.97 -6.09
N HIS A 44 -2.08 2.14 -6.53
CA HIS A 44 -1.21 3.08 -7.24
C HIS A 44 -0.05 3.56 -6.37
N SER A 45 -0.22 3.64 -5.04
CA SER A 45 0.87 4.03 -4.12
C SER A 45 2.09 3.10 -4.19
N ALA A 46 1.94 1.89 -4.73
CA ALA A 46 3.02 0.93 -4.88
C ALA A 46 3.79 1.05 -6.22
N SER A 47 3.30 1.88 -7.16
CA SER A 47 3.93 2.04 -8.47
C SER A 47 5.21 2.87 -8.38
N ALA A 48 6.29 2.39 -9.02
CA ALA A 48 7.53 3.13 -9.21
C ALA A 48 7.44 4.25 -10.25
N ASN A 49 6.39 4.26 -11.06
CA ASN A 49 6.26 5.16 -12.21
C ASN A 49 5.53 6.46 -11.87
N ILE A 50 5.11 6.65 -10.61
CA ILE A 50 4.50 7.91 -10.19
C ILE A 50 5.54 9.01 -10.25
N VAL A 51 5.19 10.08 -10.93
CA VAL A 51 5.96 11.33 -10.97
C VAL A 51 5.11 12.40 -10.32
N SER A 52 5.56 12.92 -9.18
CA SER A 52 4.97 14.08 -8.54
C SER A 52 5.61 15.38 -9.05
N PRO A 53 4.83 16.45 -9.24
CA PRO A 53 5.37 17.79 -9.46
C PRO A 53 6.37 18.20 -8.35
N GLN A 54 7.33 19.07 -8.68
CA GLN A 54 8.38 19.49 -7.74
C GLN A 54 7.83 20.27 -6.53
N ASP A 55 6.70 20.92 -6.69
CA ASP A 55 5.97 21.69 -5.67
C ASP A 55 4.96 20.83 -4.89
N GLU A 56 4.84 19.54 -5.20
CA GLU A 56 3.94 18.62 -4.53
C GLU A 56 4.67 17.57 -3.68
N THR A 57 3.96 17.04 -2.70
CA THR A 57 4.49 15.94 -1.88
C THR A 57 4.33 14.62 -2.62
N ASP A 58 5.44 13.91 -2.83
CA ASP A 58 5.43 12.53 -3.32
C ASP A 58 5.03 11.54 -2.21
N VAL A 59 3.71 11.36 -2.03
CA VAL A 59 3.14 10.46 -1.03
C VAL A 59 3.45 8.99 -1.35
N ALA A 60 3.56 8.61 -2.61
CA ALA A 60 3.90 7.24 -3.01
C ALA A 60 5.33 6.89 -2.59
N ARG A 61 6.28 7.80 -2.80
CA ARG A 61 7.64 7.67 -2.28
C ARG A 61 7.67 7.61 -0.76
N GLN A 62 6.94 8.49 -0.07
CA GLN A 62 6.90 8.47 1.40
C GLN A 62 6.35 7.15 1.95
N TRP A 63 5.33 6.56 1.32
CA TRP A 63 4.84 5.23 1.69
C TRP A 63 5.92 4.15 1.54
N ARG A 64 6.62 4.12 0.41
CA ARG A 64 7.70 3.15 0.16
C ARG A 64 8.85 3.33 1.16
N GLU A 65 9.25 4.55 1.46
CA GLU A 65 10.26 4.86 2.47
C GLU A 65 9.82 4.40 3.86
N PHE A 66 8.56 4.67 4.24
CA PHE A 66 7.98 4.28 5.51
C PHE A 66 7.96 2.75 5.68
N VAL A 67 7.48 2.02 4.67
CA VAL A 67 7.45 0.56 4.66
C VAL A 67 8.86 -0.01 4.79
N THR A 68 9.79 0.48 3.96
CA THR A 68 11.17 -0.03 3.92
C THR A 68 11.90 0.23 5.23
N SER A 69 11.82 1.46 5.76
CA SER A 69 12.57 1.86 6.95
C SER A 69 12.09 1.18 8.23
N ASN A 70 10.82 0.79 8.28
CA ASN A 70 10.23 0.10 9.43
C ASN A 70 10.06 -1.41 9.22
N GLY A 71 10.49 -1.95 8.07
CA GLY A 71 10.37 -3.38 7.75
C GLY A 71 8.94 -3.92 7.81
N LEU A 72 7.96 -3.11 7.37
CA LEU A 72 6.54 -3.43 7.51
C LEU A 72 6.06 -4.42 6.46
N ASP A 73 5.13 -5.30 6.85
CA ASP A 73 4.38 -6.12 5.90
C ASP A 73 3.39 -5.25 5.11
N ALA A 74 3.71 -5.01 3.83
CA ALA A 74 2.94 -4.15 2.93
C ALA A 74 2.46 -4.92 1.70
N VAL A 75 1.20 -5.31 1.74
CA VAL A 75 0.54 -6.10 0.71
C VAL A 75 -0.26 -5.21 -0.23
N VAL A 76 -0.09 -5.44 -1.53
CA VAL A 76 -0.86 -4.82 -2.59
C VAL A 76 -1.78 -5.88 -3.17
N CYS A 77 -3.07 -5.58 -3.26
CA CYS A 77 -4.01 -6.57 -3.77
C CYS A 77 -3.79 -6.86 -5.25
N ILE A 78 -3.42 -8.10 -5.56
CA ILE A 78 -3.09 -8.55 -6.92
C ILE A 78 -4.22 -8.31 -7.92
N ALA A 79 -5.47 -8.64 -7.57
CA ALA A 79 -6.58 -8.44 -8.48
C ALA A 79 -6.84 -6.95 -8.78
N ALA A 80 -6.66 -6.06 -7.79
CA ALA A 80 -6.83 -4.62 -7.99
C ALA A 80 -5.65 -4.00 -8.73
N ALA A 81 -4.42 -4.46 -8.44
CA ALA A 81 -3.17 -4.02 -9.05
C ALA A 81 -3.14 -4.33 -10.55
N LEU A 82 -3.42 -5.58 -10.94
CA LEU A 82 -3.45 -6.01 -12.34
C LEU A 82 -4.45 -5.20 -13.17
N ARG A 83 -5.66 -4.96 -12.65
CA ARG A 83 -6.68 -4.13 -13.33
C ARG A 83 -6.25 -2.67 -13.54
N ARG A 84 -5.27 -2.20 -12.77
CA ARG A 84 -4.77 -0.82 -12.76
C ARG A 84 -3.36 -0.68 -13.34
N GLY A 85 -2.84 -1.74 -13.95
CA GLY A 85 -1.51 -1.72 -14.55
C GLY A 85 -0.37 -1.61 -13.53
N VAL A 86 -0.58 -2.14 -12.32
CA VAL A 86 0.46 -2.28 -11.30
C VAL A 86 0.89 -3.76 -11.28
N LEU A 87 2.11 -4.05 -11.72
CA LEU A 87 2.62 -5.42 -11.90
C LEU A 87 4.05 -5.53 -11.36
N ASP A 88 4.35 -6.67 -10.74
CA ASP A 88 5.74 -7.11 -10.53
C ASP A 88 6.28 -7.80 -11.79
N GLU A 89 7.53 -8.26 -11.75
CA GLU A 89 8.14 -8.95 -12.89
C GLU A 89 7.43 -10.26 -13.27
N GLN A 90 6.93 -11.01 -12.27
CA GLN A 90 6.28 -12.29 -12.52
C GLN A 90 4.97 -12.07 -13.30
N GLU A 91 4.16 -11.13 -12.85
CA GLU A 91 2.88 -10.84 -13.47
C GLU A 91 3.05 -10.11 -14.81
N ALA A 92 4.06 -9.25 -14.95
CA ALA A 92 4.40 -8.66 -16.25
C ALA A 92 4.73 -9.75 -17.30
N ARG A 93 5.51 -10.77 -16.93
CA ARG A 93 5.78 -11.92 -17.82
C ARG A 93 4.52 -12.75 -18.09
N ARG A 94 3.76 -13.06 -17.05
CA ARG A 94 2.52 -13.87 -17.15
C ARG A 94 1.48 -13.27 -18.09
N TYR A 95 1.34 -11.95 -18.07
CA TYR A 95 0.36 -11.22 -18.88
C TYR A 95 0.97 -10.54 -20.11
N GLU A 96 2.19 -10.92 -20.50
CA GLU A 96 2.87 -10.42 -21.71
C GLU A 96 2.90 -8.89 -21.77
N ARG A 97 3.32 -8.26 -20.67
CA ARG A 97 3.53 -6.81 -20.56
C ARG A 97 5.01 -6.49 -20.70
N GLN A 98 5.30 -5.35 -21.33
CA GLN A 98 6.67 -4.93 -21.62
C GLN A 98 7.46 -4.52 -20.37
N ALA A 99 6.78 -4.10 -19.30
CA ALA A 99 7.42 -3.59 -18.09
C ALA A 99 6.63 -3.95 -16.83
N ALA A 100 7.38 -4.11 -15.74
CA ALA A 100 6.88 -4.13 -14.37
C ALA A 100 7.10 -2.76 -13.72
N ASN A 101 6.29 -2.44 -12.72
CA ASN A 101 6.34 -1.16 -12.00
C ASN A 101 6.07 -1.30 -10.50
N LEU A 102 6.02 -2.52 -9.95
CA LEU A 102 5.91 -2.78 -8.52
C LEU A 102 7.25 -3.35 -8.02
N PRO A 103 8.21 -2.49 -7.61
CA PRO A 103 9.46 -2.95 -7.04
C PRO A 103 9.27 -3.38 -5.58
N ALA A 104 10.31 -3.97 -5.00
CA ALA A 104 10.41 -4.07 -3.54
C ALA A 104 10.19 -2.68 -2.87
N PRO A 105 9.60 -2.62 -1.66
CA PRO A 105 9.30 -3.71 -0.73
C PRO A 105 7.90 -4.32 -0.88
N TRP A 106 7.17 -3.99 -1.95
CA TRP A 106 5.77 -4.38 -2.10
C TRP A 106 5.60 -5.88 -2.38
N VAL A 107 4.53 -6.47 -1.83
CA VAL A 107 4.15 -7.87 -2.11
C VAL A 107 2.77 -7.92 -2.75
N LEU A 108 2.65 -8.55 -3.93
CA LEU A 108 1.35 -8.83 -4.54
C LEU A 108 0.71 -10.04 -3.86
N SER A 109 -0.53 -9.88 -3.37
CA SER A 109 -1.28 -11.01 -2.81
C SER A 109 -2.80 -10.81 -2.86
N GLY A 110 -3.54 -11.85 -2.48
CA GLY A 110 -5.01 -11.90 -2.53
C GLY A 110 -5.70 -11.16 -1.38
N LEU A 111 -7.01 -10.92 -1.52
CA LEU A 111 -7.85 -10.29 -0.50
C LEU A 111 -7.88 -11.06 0.82
N GLY A 112 -7.58 -12.37 0.81
CA GLY A 112 -7.41 -13.18 2.02
C GLY A 112 -6.39 -12.62 3.00
N GLN A 113 -5.37 -11.88 2.53
CA GLN A 113 -4.39 -11.23 3.39
C GLN A 113 -4.99 -10.06 4.18
N LEU A 114 -5.98 -9.34 3.64
CA LEU A 114 -6.71 -8.34 4.40
C LEU A 114 -7.59 -9.00 5.46
N HIS A 115 -8.27 -10.08 5.10
CA HIS A 115 -9.11 -10.83 6.04
C HIS A 115 -8.28 -11.38 7.21
N GLU A 116 -7.15 -12.02 6.92
CA GLU A 116 -6.21 -12.52 7.93
C GLU A 116 -5.71 -11.39 8.84
N ALA A 117 -5.25 -10.27 8.27
CA ALA A 117 -4.78 -9.13 9.06
C ALA A 117 -5.87 -8.56 9.97
N ALA A 118 -7.13 -8.54 9.52
CA ALA A 118 -8.26 -8.11 10.33
C ALA A 118 -8.55 -9.06 11.50
N GLN A 119 -8.22 -10.36 11.40
CA GLN A 119 -8.32 -11.31 12.52
C GLN A 119 -7.15 -11.18 13.51
N LEU A 120 -5.95 -10.86 13.01
CA LEU A 120 -4.75 -10.73 13.84
C LEU A 120 -4.63 -9.38 14.56
N ALA A 121 -5.27 -8.33 14.03
CA ALA A 121 -5.23 -7.00 14.59
C ALA A 121 -6.32 -6.76 15.63
N ASP A 122 -6.04 -5.90 16.62
CA ASP A 122 -7.07 -5.39 17.52
C ASP A 122 -8.04 -4.46 16.78
N ARG A 123 -7.55 -3.74 15.77
CA ARG A 123 -8.34 -2.77 14.99
C ARG A 123 -7.95 -2.81 13.52
N LEU A 124 -8.97 -2.84 12.65
CA LEU A 124 -8.83 -2.55 11.23
C LEU A 124 -9.24 -1.09 10.99
N ILE A 125 -8.32 -0.30 10.42
CA ILE A 125 -8.58 1.10 10.07
C ILE A 125 -8.55 1.25 8.55
N CYS A 126 -9.63 1.75 7.98
CA CYS A 126 -9.79 1.94 6.54
C CYS A 126 -9.70 3.43 6.19
N PHE A 127 -8.95 3.76 5.14
CA PHE A 127 -8.84 5.12 4.61
C PHE A 127 -9.27 5.17 3.14
N GLY A 128 -10.26 6.02 2.85
CA GLY A 128 -10.88 6.09 1.53
C GLY A 128 -11.97 5.03 1.35
N GLY A 129 -12.26 4.70 0.09
CA GLY A 129 -13.42 3.90 -0.29
C GLY A 129 -14.66 4.78 -0.45
N ASP A 130 -15.69 4.22 -1.08
CA ASP A 130 -17.03 4.80 -1.16
C ASP A 130 -17.87 4.39 0.07
#